data_AF-A0A942Z6U6-F1
#
_entry.id   AF-A0A942Z6U6-F1
#
_cell.length_a   1.000
_cell.length_b   1.000
_cell.length_c   1.000
_cell.angle_alpha   90.00
_cell.angle_beta   90.00
_cell.angle_gamma   90.00
#
_symmetry.space_group_name_H-M   'P 1'
#
loop_
_entity.id
_entity.type
_entity.pdbx_description
1 polymer ?
#
loop_
_entity_poly.entity_id
_entity_poly.type
_entity_poly.pdbx_seq_one_letter_code
_entity_poly.pdbx_strand_id
1 'polypeptide(L)'
;MTKLYPYNRQKALAYAKRWAFDRNPKYYNFEKLGGDCTNFISQVIHAGGCPMNYEKWTGWYYVNVNNRAPAWTSANYLRKFLMNNKSTGPIIEKSNINEIQLGDIVQLNFDSDSIFEHSLVIVDIKEPRSVKNIYIAAHTYDRYHYSLSNYIIEDIEYYHILGYKK
;
A
#
# COMPACT_ATOMS: atom_id res chain seq x y z
N MET A 1 -4.51 17.67 20.83
CA MET A 1 -4.02 17.11 19.55
C MET A 1 -4.00 15.59 19.65
N THR A 2 -4.57 14.88 18.69
CA THR A 2 -4.63 13.40 18.72
C THR A 2 -3.23 12.81 18.52
N LYS A 3 -2.82 11.91 19.40
CA LYS A 3 -1.49 11.25 19.37
C LYS A 3 -1.30 10.45 18.08
N LEU A 4 -0.16 10.63 17.43
CA LEU A 4 0.29 9.79 16.31
C LEU A 4 1.14 8.64 16.87
N TYR A 5 0.82 7.41 16.46
CA TYR A 5 1.56 6.21 16.84
C TYR A 5 2.54 5.81 15.72
N PRO A 6 3.72 5.27 16.07
CA PRO A 6 4.74 4.95 15.08
C PRO A 6 4.34 3.76 14.21
N TYR A 7 4.51 3.89 12.90
CA TYR A 7 4.36 2.78 11.95
C TYR A 7 5.58 1.85 12.02
N ASN A 8 5.34 0.57 12.26
CA ASN A 8 6.41 -0.43 12.35
C ASN A 8 6.82 -0.92 10.96
N ARG A 9 7.73 -0.16 10.34
CA ARG A 9 8.29 -0.46 9.01
C ARG A 9 8.91 -1.86 8.93
N GLN A 10 9.62 -2.29 9.97
CA GLN A 10 10.24 -3.63 10.01
C GLN A 10 9.20 -4.76 9.89
N LYS A 11 8.07 -4.65 10.62
CA LYS A 11 6.97 -5.63 10.52
C LYS A 11 6.28 -5.58 9.17
N ALA A 12 6.07 -4.40 8.61
CA ALA A 12 5.52 -4.25 7.26
C ALA A 12 6.41 -4.94 6.21
N LEU A 13 7.73 -4.71 6.26
CA LEU A 13 8.69 -5.34 5.36
C LEU A 13 8.79 -6.86 5.56
N ALA A 14 8.78 -7.33 6.80
CA ALA A 14 8.77 -8.75 7.11
C ALA A 14 7.49 -9.42 6.56
N TYR A 15 6.34 -8.75 6.68
CA TYR A 15 5.09 -9.22 6.11
C TYR A 15 5.15 -9.27 4.57
N ALA A 16 5.61 -8.19 3.95
CA ALA A 16 5.76 -8.12 2.50
C ALA A 16 6.67 -9.24 1.98
N LYS A 17 7.84 -9.45 2.60
CA LYS A 17 8.76 -10.53 2.25
C LYS A 17 8.13 -11.92 2.40
N ARG A 18 7.36 -12.15 3.48
CA ARG A 18 6.74 -13.45 3.74
C ARG A 18 5.68 -13.80 2.70
N TRP A 19 4.88 -12.83 2.28
CA TRP A 19 3.67 -13.09 1.50
C TRP A 19 3.76 -12.64 0.04
N ALA A 20 4.87 -12.06 -0.42
CA ALA A 20 5.00 -11.58 -1.80
C ALA A 20 4.80 -12.65 -2.90
N PHE A 21 4.93 -13.94 -2.58
CA PHE A 21 4.74 -15.07 -3.52
C PHE A 21 3.69 -16.07 -3.01
N ASP A 22 2.92 -15.71 -2.00
CA ASP A 22 1.94 -16.59 -1.34
C ASP A 22 0.68 -15.78 -0.98
N ARG A 23 -0.33 -16.43 -0.41
CA ARG A 23 -1.51 -15.73 0.11
C ARG A 23 -1.70 -16.03 1.58
N ASN A 24 -1.83 -14.98 2.39
CA ASN A 24 -2.12 -15.14 3.81
C ASN A 24 -3.55 -15.68 3.98
N PRO A 25 -3.74 -16.89 4.55
CA PRO A 25 -5.05 -17.52 4.66
C PRO A 25 -6.05 -16.77 5.56
N LYS A 26 -5.60 -15.74 6.31
CA LYS A 26 -6.49 -14.84 7.05
C LYS A 26 -7.31 -13.92 6.14
N TYR A 27 -6.89 -13.74 4.89
CA TYR A 27 -7.54 -12.87 3.91
C TYR A 27 -7.96 -13.69 2.70
N TYR A 28 -9.06 -13.31 2.08
CA TYR A 28 -9.53 -13.96 0.87
C TYR A 28 -8.51 -13.77 -0.28
N ASN A 29 -8.36 -14.77 -1.15
CA ASN A 29 -7.50 -14.67 -2.32
C ASN A 29 -8.23 -13.92 -3.45
N PHE A 30 -7.76 -12.73 -3.81
CA PHE A 30 -8.36 -11.88 -4.85
C PHE A 30 -7.71 -12.02 -6.23
N GLU A 31 -6.74 -12.91 -6.41
CA GLU A 31 -5.96 -13.07 -7.66
C GLU A 31 -6.84 -13.17 -8.92
N LYS A 32 -7.96 -13.89 -8.85
CA LYS A 32 -8.90 -14.09 -9.98
C LYS A 32 -10.08 -13.11 -10.02
N LEU A 33 -10.21 -12.22 -9.03
CA LEU A 33 -11.32 -11.28 -8.91
C LEU A 33 -10.92 -9.83 -9.18
N GLY A 34 -9.62 -9.57 -9.31
CA GLY A 34 -9.07 -8.21 -9.28
C GLY A 34 -8.95 -7.67 -7.86
N GLY A 35 -8.10 -6.64 -7.70
CA GLY A 35 -7.89 -5.96 -6.42
C GLY A 35 -6.88 -6.62 -5.48
N ASP A 36 -6.20 -7.69 -5.91
CA ASP A 36 -5.21 -8.40 -5.08
C ASP A 36 -3.99 -7.54 -4.74
N CYS A 37 -3.57 -6.65 -5.64
CA CYS A 37 -2.55 -5.65 -5.36
C CYS A 37 -2.89 -4.84 -4.10
N THR A 38 -4.08 -4.23 -4.06
CA THR A 38 -4.51 -3.40 -2.94
C THR A 38 -4.80 -4.23 -1.68
N ASN A 39 -5.34 -5.44 -1.84
CA ASN A 39 -5.52 -6.36 -0.72
C ASN A 39 -4.19 -6.67 -0.02
N PHE A 40 -3.16 -7.01 -0.79
CA PHE A 40 -1.81 -7.24 -0.27
C PHE A 40 -1.22 -6.00 0.39
N ILE A 41 -1.29 -4.84 -0.26
CA ILE A 41 -0.78 -3.59 0.32
C ILE A 41 -1.52 -3.22 1.61
N SER A 42 -2.83 -3.40 1.65
CA SER A 42 -3.60 -3.15 2.87
C SER A 42 -3.15 -4.06 4.03
N GLN A 43 -2.87 -5.33 3.74
CA GLN A 43 -2.31 -6.25 4.73
C GLN A 43 -0.91 -5.82 5.21
N VAL A 44 -0.05 -5.35 4.31
CA VAL A 44 1.29 -4.85 4.65
C VAL A 44 1.21 -3.65 5.60
N ILE A 45 0.37 -2.66 5.28
CA ILE A 45 0.14 -1.48 6.13
C ILE A 45 -0.41 -1.92 7.50
N HIS A 46 -1.37 -2.83 7.52
CA HIS A 46 -1.96 -3.35 8.75
C HIS A 46 -0.94 -4.11 9.61
N ALA A 47 -0.07 -4.91 8.99
CA ALA A 47 1.01 -5.63 9.68
C ALA A 47 2.04 -4.69 10.31
N GLY A 48 2.23 -3.49 9.74
CA GLY A 48 3.00 -2.41 10.35
C GLY A 48 2.33 -1.73 11.55
N GLY A 49 1.13 -2.16 11.95
CA GLY A 49 0.46 -1.75 13.19
C GLY A 49 -0.70 -0.77 13.01
N CYS A 50 -1.01 -0.36 11.77
CA CYS A 50 -2.12 0.54 11.49
C CYS A 50 -3.47 -0.17 11.75
N PRO A 51 -4.32 0.34 12.66
CA PRO A 51 -5.63 -0.23 12.89
C PRO A 51 -6.53 -0.02 11.68
N MET A 52 -7.47 -0.94 11.45
CA MET A 52 -8.49 -0.77 10.43
C MET A 52 -9.45 0.34 10.83
N ASN A 53 -9.93 1.08 9.82
CA ASN A 53 -10.93 2.12 9.99
C ASN A 53 -12.29 1.57 9.50
N TYR A 54 -13.22 1.36 10.43
CA TYR A 54 -14.55 0.78 10.14
C TYR A 54 -15.62 1.82 9.81
N GLU A 55 -15.23 3.07 9.50
CA GLU A 55 -16.17 4.12 9.10
C GLU A 55 -16.99 3.66 7.87
N LYS A 56 -18.29 3.96 7.90
CA LYS A 56 -19.20 3.54 6.85
C LYS A 56 -18.88 4.30 5.57
N TRP A 57 -18.80 3.60 4.45
CA TRP A 57 -18.54 4.14 3.10
C TRP A 57 -17.13 4.69 2.82
N THR A 58 -16.46 5.28 3.81
CA THR A 58 -15.16 5.95 3.64
C THR A 58 -14.01 5.28 4.39
N GLY A 59 -14.27 4.22 5.15
CA GLY A 59 -13.25 3.50 5.91
C GLY A 59 -12.26 2.69 5.06
N TRP A 60 -11.40 1.97 5.76
CA TRP A 60 -10.39 1.06 5.23
C TRP A 60 -10.30 -0.14 6.18
N TYR A 61 -11.01 -1.21 5.85
CA TYR A 61 -11.10 -2.40 6.69
C TYR A 61 -11.41 -3.65 5.88
N TYR A 62 -11.12 -4.79 6.49
CA TYR A 62 -11.51 -6.12 6.00
C TYR A 62 -11.97 -6.97 7.18
N VAL A 63 -13.20 -7.46 7.12
CA VAL A 63 -13.72 -8.49 8.03
C VAL A 63 -13.77 -9.83 7.32
N ASN A 64 -14.36 -9.86 6.12
CA ASN A 64 -14.40 -11.01 5.23
C ASN A 64 -14.69 -10.55 3.79
N VAL A 65 -14.76 -11.48 2.84
CA VAL A 65 -15.03 -11.17 1.42
C VAL A 65 -16.34 -10.40 1.22
N ASN A 66 -17.38 -10.62 2.03
CA ASN A 66 -18.66 -9.92 1.90
C ASN A 66 -18.76 -8.64 2.76
N ASN A 67 -17.78 -8.39 3.63
CA ASN A 67 -17.76 -7.26 4.53
C ASN A 67 -16.36 -6.64 4.60
N ARG A 68 -16.11 -5.71 3.67
CA ARG A 68 -14.85 -4.96 3.56
C ARG A 68 -15.11 -3.60 2.93
N ALA A 69 -14.26 -2.63 3.24
CA ALA A 69 -14.29 -1.35 2.54
C ALA A 69 -13.74 -1.48 1.11
N PRO A 70 -14.25 -0.72 0.14
CA PRO A 70 -13.65 -0.61 -1.20
C PRO A 70 -12.16 -0.24 -1.15
N ALA A 71 -11.76 0.61 -0.21
CA ALA A 71 -10.38 1.03 -0.01
C ALA A 71 -9.43 -0.12 0.38
N TRP A 72 -9.94 -1.26 0.86
CA TRP A 72 -9.09 -2.41 1.18
C TRP A 72 -8.66 -3.19 -0.08
N THR A 73 -9.48 -3.17 -1.15
CA THR A 73 -9.26 -4.01 -2.34
C THR A 73 -9.30 -3.26 -3.67
N SER A 74 -9.29 -1.92 -3.67
CA SER A 74 -9.22 -1.13 -4.91
C SER A 74 -8.22 0.00 -4.77
N ALA A 75 -7.27 0.08 -5.70
CA ALA A 75 -6.16 1.02 -5.66
C ALA A 75 -6.65 2.48 -5.62
N ASN A 76 -7.60 2.85 -6.47
CA ASN A 76 -8.16 4.21 -6.47
C ASN A 76 -8.89 4.54 -5.16
N TYR A 77 -9.62 3.59 -4.55
CA TYR A 77 -10.26 3.84 -3.26
C TYR A 77 -9.25 3.87 -2.10
N LEU A 78 -8.20 3.05 -2.14
CA LEU A 78 -7.09 3.13 -1.18
C LEU A 78 -6.43 4.51 -1.25
N ARG A 79 -6.13 5.00 -2.47
CA ARG A 79 -5.60 6.34 -2.70
C ARG A 79 -6.45 7.41 -2.04
N LYS A 80 -7.77 7.37 -2.30
CA LYS A 80 -8.73 8.31 -1.72
C LYS A 80 -8.74 8.24 -0.19
N PHE A 81 -8.70 7.04 0.38
CA PHE A 81 -8.62 6.88 1.83
C PHE A 81 -7.32 7.47 2.39
N LEU A 82 -6.17 7.08 1.85
CA LEU A 82 -4.84 7.53 2.30
C LEU A 82 -4.72 9.07 2.25
N MET A 83 -5.17 9.69 1.17
CA MET A 83 -5.11 11.14 0.98
C MET A 83 -6.02 11.94 1.92
N ASN A 84 -7.12 11.34 2.40
CA ASN A 84 -8.14 12.05 3.17
C ASN A 84 -8.21 11.63 4.64
N ASN A 85 -7.57 10.52 5.03
CA ASN A 85 -7.68 10.00 6.38
C ASN A 85 -6.99 10.92 7.40
N LYS A 86 -7.80 11.44 8.33
CA LYS A 86 -7.34 12.23 9.49
C LYS A 86 -7.64 11.55 10.82
N SER A 87 -8.22 10.34 10.78
CA SER A 87 -8.73 9.55 11.91
C SER A 87 -8.02 8.19 11.98
N THR A 88 -8.63 7.19 12.62
CA THR A 88 -8.14 5.81 12.77
C THR A 88 -7.54 5.28 11.47
N GLY A 89 -6.37 4.63 11.56
CA GLY A 89 -5.65 4.09 10.42
C GLY A 89 -4.39 4.87 10.05
N PRO A 90 -3.73 4.53 8.92
CA PRO A 90 -2.49 5.16 8.48
C PRO A 90 -2.69 6.65 8.23
N ILE A 91 -1.69 7.44 8.62
CA ILE A 91 -1.56 8.86 8.30
C ILE A 91 -0.34 9.00 7.40
N ILE A 92 -0.53 9.66 6.27
CA ILE A 92 0.49 9.80 5.22
C ILE A 92 0.67 11.26 4.83
N GLU A 93 1.77 11.51 4.14
CA GLU A 93 1.96 12.68 3.30
C GLU A 93 2.32 12.24 1.88
N LYS A 94 1.96 13.07 0.88
CA LYS A 94 2.52 12.90 -0.47
C LYS A 94 4.02 13.14 -0.39
N SER A 95 4.78 12.27 -1.02
CA SER A 95 6.23 12.28 -1.00
C SER A 95 6.79 12.24 -2.42
N ASN A 96 8.11 12.20 -2.52
CA ASN A 96 8.85 12.02 -3.76
C ASN A 96 9.96 10.99 -3.56
N ILE A 97 10.61 10.60 -4.65
CA ILE A 97 11.62 9.54 -4.65
C ILE A 97 12.80 9.79 -3.69
N ASN A 98 13.09 11.04 -3.34
CA ASN A 98 14.19 11.40 -2.46
C ASN A 98 13.84 11.26 -0.97
N GLU A 99 12.55 11.27 -0.62
CA GLU A 99 12.07 11.30 0.77
C GLU A 99 11.43 9.98 1.21
N ILE A 100 11.07 9.11 0.27
CA ILE A 100 10.51 7.79 0.56
C ILE A 100 11.45 6.93 1.40
N GLN A 101 10.82 6.05 2.19
CA GLN A 101 11.45 5.10 3.08
C GLN A 101 10.90 3.69 2.85
N LEU A 102 11.62 2.68 3.36
CA LEU A 102 11.16 1.29 3.31
C LEU A 102 9.81 1.12 4.01
N GLY A 103 8.89 0.42 3.38
CA GLY A 103 7.52 0.21 3.86
C GLY A 103 6.54 1.32 3.46
N ASP A 104 6.99 2.36 2.75
CA ASP A 104 6.12 3.35 2.10
C ASP A 104 5.42 2.77 0.88
N ILE A 105 4.34 3.43 0.47
CA ILE A 105 3.46 2.96 -0.60
C ILE A 105 3.70 3.76 -1.86
N VAL A 106 3.68 3.06 -2.99
CA VAL A 106 3.68 3.67 -4.32
C VAL A 106 2.41 3.23 -5.03
N GLN A 107 1.77 4.17 -5.73
CA GLN A 107 0.69 3.84 -6.65
C GLN A 107 1.02 4.26 -8.06
N LEU A 108 0.65 3.41 -9.01
CA LEU A 108 0.90 3.61 -10.43
C LEU A 108 -0.39 3.88 -11.18
N ASN A 109 -0.31 4.79 -12.13
CA ASN A 109 -1.26 4.91 -13.22
C ASN A 109 -0.61 4.43 -14.52
N PHE A 110 -1.31 3.55 -15.24
CA PHE A 110 -0.87 3.03 -16.53
C PHE A 110 -1.50 3.77 -17.71
N ASP A 111 -2.56 4.54 -17.46
CA ASP A 111 -3.27 5.35 -18.43
C ASP A 111 -3.05 6.84 -18.16
N SER A 112 -3.19 7.69 -19.17
CA SER A 112 -3.04 9.15 -19.02
C SER A 112 -4.27 9.81 -18.37
N ASP A 113 -4.92 9.13 -17.42
CA ASP A 113 -6.05 9.61 -16.65
C ASP A 113 -5.69 9.90 -15.18
N SER A 114 -6.67 10.03 -14.28
CA SER A 114 -6.42 10.26 -12.85
C SER A 114 -6.76 9.05 -11.97
N ILE A 115 -6.86 7.86 -12.56
CA ILE A 115 -7.26 6.61 -11.89
C ILE A 115 -6.01 5.77 -11.64
N PHE A 116 -5.60 5.71 -10.37
CA PHE A 116 -4.51 4.83 -9.96
C PHE A 116 -5.02 3.39 -9.82
N GLU A 117 -4.33 2.47 -10.50
CA GLU A 117 -4.81 1.09 -10.68
C GLU A 117 -3.98 0.07 -9.91
N HIS A 118 -2.73 0.40 -9.59
CA HIS A 118 -1.81 -0.53 -8.95
C HIS A 118 -1.21 0.04 -7.68
N SER A 119 -1.09 -0.80 -6.65
CA SER A 119 -0.51 -0.45 -5.36
C SER A 119 0.67 -1.34 -5.06
N LEU A 120 1.77 -0.74 -4.61
CA LEU A 120 3.06 -1.36 -4.35
C LEU A 120 3.58 -0.94 -2.96
N VAL A 121 4.45 -1.75 -2.35
CA VAL A 121 5.22 -1.35 -1.17
C VAL A 121 6.71 -1.33 -1.49
N ILE A 122 7.42 -0.28 -1.06
CA ILE A 122 8.88 -0.17 -1.21
C ILE A 122 9.58 -1.10 -0.22
N VAL A 123 10.43 -1.98 -0.74
CA VAL A 123 11.16 -2.98 0.07
C VAL A 123 12.68 -2.82 0.03
N ASP A 124 13.22 -2.07 -0.93
CA ASP A 124 14.63 -1.69 -0.97
C ASP A 124 14.81 -0.37 -1.74
N ILE A 125 15.82 0.41 -1.36
CA ILE A 125 16.20 1.69 -1.97
C ILE A 125 17.72 1.72 -2.09
N LYS A 126 18.21 1.83 -3.33
CA LYS A 126 19.65 1.95 -3.61
C LYS A 126 20.02 3.36 -4.06
N GLU A 127 21.28 3.72 -3.83
CA GLU A 127 21.84 4.96 -4.32
C GLU A 127 22.49 4.77 -5.72
N PRO A 128 22.44 5.79 -6.60
CA PRO A 128 21.70 7.04 -6.44
C PRO A 128 20.18 6.81 -6.54
N ARG A 129 19.39 7.49 -5.72
CA ARG A 129 17.92 7.39 -5.77
C ARG A 129 17.38 7.72 -7.16
N SER A 130 16.80 6.72 -7.80
CA SER A 130 16.15 6.80 -9.11
C SER A 130 15.15 5.66 -9.24
N VAL A 131 14.20 5.75 -10.16
CA VAL A 131 13.16 4.72 -10.34
C VAL A 131 13.76 3.32 -10.59
N LYS A 132 14.95 3.25 -11.21
CA LYS A 132 15.71 2.00 -11.44
C LYS A 132 16.28 1.37 -10.17
N ASN A 133 16.44 2.17 -9.12
CA ASN A 133 17.05 1.81 -7.86
C ASN A 133 16.04 1.73 -6.70
N ILE A 134 14.74 1.87 -7.00
CA ILE A 134 13.65 1.58 -6.06
C ILE A 134 13.13 0.17 -6.36
N TYR A 135 13.08 -0.67 -5.33
CA TYR A 135 12.55 -2.02 -5.45
C TYR A 135 11.30 -2.20 -4.61
N ILE A 136 10.35 -2.94 -5.16
CA ILE A 136 9.01 -3.12 -4.59
C ILE A 136 8.67 -4.58 -4.31
N ALA A 137 7.61 -4.77 -3.52
CA ALA A 137 6.82 -5.97 -3.51
C ALA A 137 5.38 -5.67 -3.91
N ALA A 138 4.74 -6.60 -4.62
CA ALA A 138 3.38 -6.45 -5.13
C ALA A 138 2.72 -7.79 -5.48
N HIS A 139 1.39 -7.75 -5.59
CA HIS A 139 0.55 -8.82 -6.13
C HIS A 139 0.00 -8.43 -7.52
N THR A 140 -1.00 -9.15 -8.03
CA THR A 140 -1.46 -9.22 -9.45
C THR A 140 -0.46 -9.95 -10.32
N TYR A 141 0.80 -9.52 -10.28
CA TYR A 141 1.93 -10.38 -10.56
C TYR A 141 2.76 -10.40 -9.29
N ASP A 142 3.02 -11.60 -8.78
CA ASP A 142 3.75 -11.76 -7.52
C ASP A 142 5.21 -11.30 -7.71
N ARG A 143 5.58 -10.26 -6.98
CA ARG A 143 6.89 -9.60 -7.05
C ARG A 143 7.46 -9.39 -5.66
N TYR A 144 8.74 -9.63 -5.51
CA TYR A 144 9.56 -9.19 -4.37
C TYR A 144 10.92 -8.73 -4.89
N HIS A 145 11.43 -7.63 -4.33
CA HIS A 145 12.69 -7.01 -4.77
C HIS A 145 12.71 -6.78 -6.30
N TYR A 146 11.58 -6.32 -6.84
CA TYR A 146 11.43 -6.05 -8.27
C TYR A 146 11.65 -4.57 -8.54
N SER A 147 12.46 -4.23 -9.55
CA SER A 147 12.72 -2.82 -9.88
C SER A 147 11.45 -2.12 -10.34
N LEU A 148 11.18 -0.95 -9.77
CA LEU A 148 10.05 -0.11 -10.14
C LEU A 148 10.12 0.33 -11.62
N SER A 149 11.32 0.48 -12.17
CA SER A 149 11.54 0.85 -13.58
C SER A 149 11.06 -0.19 -14.59
N ASN A 150 10.66 -1.37 -14.14
CA ASN A 150 10.14 -2.43 -15.01
C ASN A 150 8.65 -2.24 -15.33
N TYR A 151 7.98 -1.25 -14.72
CA TYR A 151 6.64 -0.82 -15.11
C TYR A 151 6.74 0.30 -16.14
N ILE A 152 5.96 0.21 -17.21
CA ILE A 152 5.68 1.31 -18.14
C ILE A 152 4.49 2.05 -17.55
N ILE A 153 4.66 3.31 -17.17
CA ILE A 153 3.67 4.08 -16.41
C ILE A 153 3.50 5.47 -17.01
N GLU A 154 2.30 6.02 -16.87
CA GLU A 154 1.96 7.39 -17.25
C GLU A 154 2.11 8.34 -16.05
N ASP A 155 1.73 7.88 -14.85
CA ASP A 155 1.85 8.66 -13.61
C ASP A 155 2.21 7.79 -12.39
N ILE A 156 2.80 8.43 -11.38
CA ILE A 156 3.26 7.80 -10.15
C ILE A 156 3.07 8.70 -8.93
N GLU A 157 2.49 8.14 -7.87
CA GLU A 157 2.41 8.80 -6.58
C GLU A 157 3.12 7.99 -5.49
N TYR A 158 3.86 8.71 -4.65
CA TYR A 158 4.56 8.17 -3.48
C TYR A 158 3.87 8.67 -2.21
N TYR A 159 3.65 7.76 -1.26
CA TYR A 159 3.04 8.08 0.04
C TYR A 159 3.97 7.68 1.17
N HIS A 160 4.48 8.69 1.88
CA HIS A 160 5.27 8.48 3.08
C HIS A 160 4.35 8.24 4.28
N ILE A 161 4.47 7.07 4.92
CA ILE A 161 3.67 6.75 6.11
C ILE A 161 4.32 7.37 7.36
N LEU A 162 3.71 8.44 7.86
CA LEU A 162 4.15 9.15 9.07
C LEU A 162 3.87 8.34 10.35
N GLY A 163 2.82 7.52 10.33
CA GLY A 163 2.35 6.76 11.48
C GLY A 163 0.89 6.37 11.32
N TYR A 164 0.20 6.19 12.44
CA TYR A 164 -1.24 5.92 12.45
C TYR A 164 -1.93 6.54 13.66
N LYS A 165 -3.25 6.71 13.55
CA LYS A 165 -4.13 7.04 14.69
C LYS A 165 -5.00 5.84 15.06
N LYS A 166 -5.49 5.84 16.30
CA LYS A 166 -6.41 4.85 16.84
C LYS A 166 -7.76 5.50 17.05
#